data_AF-A0A8T5QPT7-F1
#
_entry.id   AF-A0A8T5QPT7-F1
#
_cell.length_a   1.000
_cell.length_b   1.000
_cell.length_c   1.000
_cell.angle_alpha   90.00
_cell.angle_beta   90.00
_cell.angle_gamma   90.00
#
_symmetry.space_group_name_H-M   'P 1'
#
loop_
_entity.id
_entity.type
_entity.pdbx_description
1 polymer ?
#
loop_
_entity_poly.entity_id
_entity_poly.type
_entity_poly.pdbx_seq_one_letter_code
_entity_poly.pdbx_strand_id
1 'polypeptide(L)'
;MGAISWHEYKDRIKRYFWFNKTELRDFLFVVLFFGLIFSFDKWGGAAFNLIEGLKNLMLAFVLVAISIFIHHAVQRLAALYLGYKPEQRIWWLGILLGLAVIFFSNGRIMIFAGTYLMIHMMTKQRLGKYRYGPSMKSFGYVAMLGPVANLLFAGILKAINMNIGSPTLDAFVGLNLLLALYNTIPFPPLDGSRLMFGSRLGYFFFIGGMLGFLVFFYVLALSILLCLILAFILGIIFWLIFYIAFERFL
;
A
#
# COMPACT_ATOMS: atom_id res chain seq x y z
N MET A 1 -20.43 -14.55 6.65
CA MET A 1 -20.45 -13.75 5.40
C MET A 1 -20.92 -14.69 4.31
N GLY A 2 -22.07 -14.47 3.67
CA GLY A 2 -22.54 -15.38 2.61
C GLY A 2 -21.56 -15.36 1.45
N ALA A 3 -21.07 -16.54 1.03
CA ALA A 3 -20.13 -16.68 -0.07
C ALA A 3 -20.77 -16.14 -1.36
N ILE A 4 -20.07 -15.24 -2.05
CA ILE A 4 -20.54 -14.68 -3.31
C ILE A 4 -20.30 -15.70 -4.40
N SER A 5 -21.27 -15.89 -5.29
CA SER A 5 -21.07 -16.76 -6.45
C SER A 5 -19.95 -16.20 -7.33
N TRP A 6 -19.12 -17.11 -7.87
CA TRP A 6 -18.03 -16.75 -8.78
C TRP A 6 -18.50 -15.93 -9.99
N HIS A 7 -19.70 -16.19 -10.48
CA HIS A 7 -20.28 -15.49 -11.63
C HIS A 7 -20.59 -14.02 -11.29
N GLU A 8 -21.14 -13.79 -10.10
CA GLU A 8 -21.43 -12.45 -9.60
C GLU A 8 -20.14 -11.67 -9.35
N TYR A 9 -19.10 -12.31 -8.81
CA TYR A 9 -17.80 -11.67 -8.62
C TYR A 9 -17.16 -11.25 -9.94
N LYS A 10 -17.19 -12.11 -10.97
CA LYS A 10 -16.71 -11.78 -12.31
C LYS A 10 -17.47 -10.60 -12.94
N ASP A 11 -18.79 -10.55 -12.83
CA ASP A 11 -19.59 -9.42 -13.33
C ASP A 11 -19.19 -8.11 -12.65
N ARG A 12 -18.98 -8.13 -11.33
CA ARG A 12 -18.52 -6.97 -10.57
C ARG A 12 -17.16 -6.46 -11.02
N ILE A 13 -16.20 -7.36 -11.23
CA ILE A 13 -14.88 -7.01 -11.76
C ILE A 13 -15.06 -6.33 -13.13
N LYS A 14 -15.82 -6.95 -14.03
CA LYS A 14 -16.03 -6.41 -15.38
C LYS A 14 -16.61 -4.99 -15.37
N ARG A 15 -17.53 -4.68 -14.43
CA ARG A 15 -18.21 -3.38 -14.37
C ARG A 15 -17.46 -2.31 -13.58
N TYR A 16 -16.78 -2.67 -12.50
CA TYR A 16 -16.31 -1.72 -11.48
C TYR A 16 -14.81 -1.76 -11.20
N PHE A 17 -14.06 -2.64 -11.88
CA PHE A 17 -12.61 -2.71 -11.73
C PHE A 17 -11.90 -1.50 -12.34
N TRP A 18 -12.37 -0.98 -13.47
CA TRP A 18 -11.69 0.12 -14.16
C TRP A 18 -11.92 1.48 -13.50
N PHE A 19 -10.89 2.34 -13.59
CA PHE A 19 -10.91 3.69 -13.03
C PHE A 19 -11.91 4.59 -13.76
N ASN A 20 -12.65 5.39 -13.01
CA ASN A 20 -13.38 6.52 -13.59
C ASN A 20 -12.40 7.64 -14.00
N LYS A 21 -12.82 8.57 -14.87
CA LYS A 21 -12.00 9.71 -15.35
C LYS A 21 -11.33 10.50 -14.22
N THR A 22 -12.06 10.72 -13.12
CA THR A 22 -11.52 11.40 -11.92
C THR A 22 -10.45 10.58 -11.22
N GLU A 23 -10.64 9.27 -11.11
CA GLU A 23 -9.66 8.38 -10.45
C GLU A 23 -8.42 8.21 -11.31
N LEU A 24 -8.58 8.11 -12.64
CA LEU A 24 -7.46 8.05 -13.56
C LEU A 24 -6.63 9.34 -13.50
N ARG A 25 -7.28 10.50 -13.44
CA ARG A 25 -6.60 11.78 -13.25
C ARG A 25 -5.85 11.83 -11.92
N ASP A 26 -6.50 11.43 -10.82
CA ASP A 26 -5.88 11.41 -9.49
C ASP A 26 -4.70 10.42 -9.44
N PHE A 27 -4.82 9.25 -10.10
CA PHE A 27 -3.73 8.28 -10.28
C PHE A 27 -2.54 8.89 -11.02
N LEU A 28 -2.79 9.58 -12.16
CA LEU A 28 -1.73 10.23 -12.92
C LEU A 28 -1.00 11.32 -12.12
N PHE A 29 -1.72 12.11 -11.32
CA PHE A 29 -1.09 13.09 -10.44
C PHE A 29 -0.21 12.44 -9.39
N VAL A 30 -0.68 11.36 -8.75
CA VAL A 30 0.13 10.65 -7.75
C VAL A 30 1.38 10.06 -8.41
N VAL A 31 1.26 9.44 -9.59
CA VAL A 31 2.43 8.94 -10.34
C VAL A 31 3.42 10.04 -10.65
N LEU A 32 2.94 11.20 -11.10
CA LEU A 32 3.78 12.36 -11.39
C LEU A 32 4.54 12.82 -10.15
N PHE A 33 3.85 13.10 -9.04
CA PHE A 33 4.51 13.64 -7.85
C PHE A 33 5.38 12.61 -7.13
N PHE A 34 4.93 11.36 -7.03
CA PHE A 34 5.74 10.31 -6.40
C PHE A 34 6.94 9.93 -7.26
N GLY A 35 6.83 9.96 -8.58
CA GLY A 35 7.98 9.77 -9.47
C GLY A 35 9.03 10.88 -9.33
N LEU A 36 8.59 12.13 -9.17
CA LEU A 36 9.48 13.25 -8.86
C LEU A 36 10.17 13.07 -7.50
N ILE A 37 9.42 12.70 -6.45
CA ILE A 37 9.99 12.42 -5.12
C ILE A 37 11.01 11.27 -5.18
N PHE A 38 10.69 10.19 -5.90
CA PHE A 38 11.52 8.98 -5.97
C PHE A 38 12.80 9.12 -6.81
N SER A 39 12.84 10.11 -7.71
CA SER A 39 14.01 10.41 -8.57
C SER A 39 14.80 11.63 -8.10
N PHE A 40 14.39 12.29 -7.01
CA PHE A 40 14.92 13.59 -6.59
C PHE A 40 16.44 13.59 -6.36
N ASP A 41 16.99 12.52 -5.77
CA ASP A 41 18.42 12.36 -5.46
C ASP A 41 19.21 11.68 -6.59
N LYS A 42 18.59 11.43 -7.76
CA LYS A 42 19.17 10.61 -8.84
C LYS A 42 19.51 11.41 -10.11
N TRP A 43 19.85 12.69 -9.96
CA TRP A 43 20.19 13.59 -11.07
C TRP A 43 21.70 13.67 -11.36
N GLY A 44 22.42 12.60 -11.05
CA GLY A 44 23.88 12.51 -11.15
C GLY A 44 24.53 12.28 -9.78
N GLY A 45 25.70 11.65 -9.75
CA GLY A 45 26.45 11.34 -8.53
C GLY A 45 27.14 12.56 -7.93
N ALA A 46 28.45 12.69 -8.17
CA ALA A 46 29.24 13.81 -7.65
C ALA A 46 28.96 15.15 -8.38
N ALA A 47 28.39 15.10 -9.57
CA ALA A 47 28.03 16.27 -10.38
C ALA A 47 26.68 16.07 -11.05
N PHE A 48 25.96 17.16 -11.27
CA PHE A 48 24.67 17.16 -11.95
C PHE A 48 24.80 16.67 -13.40
N ASN A 49 23.96 15.70 -13.77
CA ASN A 49 23.87 15.15 -15.12
C ASN A 49 22.40 15.08 -15.56
N LEU A 50 22.03 16.00 -16.46
CA LEU A 50 20.66 16.13 -16.96
C LEU A 50 20.15 14.85 -17.66
N ILE A 51 21.00 14.18 -18.44
CA ILE A 51 20.60 13.00 -19.22
C ILE A 51 20.34 11.82 -18.28
N GLU A 52 21.19 11.64 -17.28
CA GLU A 52 21.01 10.61 -16.24
C GLU A 52 19.77 10.88 -15.39
N GLY A 53 19.58 12.12 -14.96
CA GLY A 53 18.38 12.54 -14.21
C GLY A 53 17.09 12.28 -14.97
N LEU A 54 17.02 12.63 -16.26
CA LEU A 54 15.84 12.37 -17.09
C LEU A 54 15.58 10.87 -17.28
N LYS A 55 16.61 10.05 -17.47
CA LYS A 55 16.47 8.58 -17.54
C LYS A 55 15.90 8.02 -16.24
N ASN A 56 16.44 8.45 -15.09
CA ASN A 56 15.99 8.00 -13.77
C ASN A 56 14.58 8.50 -13.44
N LEU A 57 14.20 9.70 -13.88
CA LEU A 57 12.85 10.25 -13.73
C LEU A 57 11.82 9.45 -14.54
N MET A 58 12.12 9.15 -15.80
CA MET A 58 11.23 8.34 -16.65
C MET A 58 11.03 6.94 -16.07
N LEU A 59 12.12 6.34 -15.59
CA LEU A 59 12.08 5.05 -14.91
C LEU A 59 11.26 5.12 -13.62
N ALA A 60 11.43 6.18 -12.82
CA ALA A 60 10.67 6.42 -11.60
C ALA A 60 9.16 6.48 -11.87
N PHE A 61 8.72 7.17 -12.93
CA PHE A 61 7.31 7.20 -13.30
C PHE A 61 6.75 5.81 -13.58
N VAL A 62 7.49 4.98 -14.32
CA VAL A 62 7.06 3.60 -14.63
C VAL A 62 6.99 2.76 -13.37
N LEU A 63 8.02 2.78 -12.52
CA LEU A 63 8.05 2.00 -11.28
C LEU A 63 6.91 2.39 -10.33
N VAL A 64 6.72 3.70 -10.13
CA VAL A 64 5.66 4.25 -9.27
C VAL A 64 4.28 3.90 -9.82
N ALA A 65 4.06 4.03 -11.13
CA ALA A 65 2.80 3.67 -11.76
C ALA A 65 2.44 2.19 -11.52
N ILE A 66 3.41 1.28 -11.71
CA ILE A 66 3.20 -0.16 -11.50
C ILE A 66 2.91 -0.45 -10.02
N SER A 67 3.70 0.10 -9.10
CA SER A 67 3.51 -0.11 -7.66
C SER A 67 2.15 0.38 -7.16
N ILE A 68 1.75 1.60 -7.51
CA ILE A 68 0.46 2.15 -7.10
C ILE A 68 -0.68 1.37 -7.75
N PHE A 69 -0.53 0.98 -9.02
CA PHE A 69 -1.54 0.19 -9.72
C PHE A 69 -1.77 -1.15 -9.01
N ILE A 70 -0.71 -1.89 -8.65
CA ILE A 70 -0.83 -3.16 -7.92
C ILE A 70 -1.51 -2.94 -6.57
N HIS A 71 -1.08 -1.92 -5.81
CA HIS A 71 -1.68 -1.56 -4.53
C HIS A 71 -3.20 -1.34 -4.66
N HIS A 72 -3.62 -0.45 -5.58
CA HIS A 72 -5.03 -0.10 -5.76
C HIS A 72 -5.83 -1.24 -6.39
N ALA A 73 -5.23 -2.03 -7.28
CA ALA A 73 -5.89 -3.16 -7.93
C ALA A 73 -6.29 -4.23 -6.91
N VAL A 74 -5.39 -4.59 -5.98
CA VAL A 74 -5.68 -5.60 -4.96
C VAL A 74 -6.74 -5.10 -3.97
N GLN A 75 -6.65 -3.85 -3.51
CA GLN A 75 -7.72 -3.24 -2.70
C GLN A 75 -9.05 -3.27 -3.44
N ARG A 76 -9.04 -3.01 -4.74
CA ARG A 76 -10.26 -2.98 -5.55
C ARG A 76 -10.88 -4.36 -5.70
N LEU A 77 -10.09 -5.37 -6.01
CA LEU A 77 -10.55 -6.77 -6.06
C LEU A 77 -11.18 -7.19 -4.72
N ALA A 78 -10.53 -6.85 -3.61
CA ALA A 78 -11.05 -7.13 -2.28
C ALA A 78 -12.37 -6.40 -1.98
N ALA A 79 -12.47 -5.11 -2.30
CA ALA A 79 -13.69 -4.34 -2.11
C ALA A 79 -14.87 -4.93 -2.90
N LEU A 80 -14.63 -5.30 -4.17
CA LEU A 80 -15.64 -5.89 -5.04
C LEU A 80 -16.09 -7.28 -4.55
N TYR A 81 -15.16 -8.07 -4.00
CA TYR A 81 -15.46 -9.33 -3.35
C TYR A 81 -16.38 -9.13 -2.13
N LEU A 82 -16.23 -8.03 -1.39
CA LEU A 82 -17.09 -7.71 -0.25
C LEU A 82 -18.39 -6.97 -0.62
N GLY A 83 -18.58 -6.62 -1.90
CA GLY A 83 -19.77 -5.92 -2.40
C GLY A 83 -19.73 -4.40 -2.19
N TYR A 84 -18.54 -3.83 -2.27
CA TYR A 84 -18.30 -2.40 -2.18
C TYR A 84 -17.72 -1.86 -3.49
N LYS A 85 -18.09 -0.63 -3.86
CA LYS A 85 -17.47 0.11 -4.96
C LYS A 85 -16.33 0.96 -4.38
N PRO A 86 -15.07 0.60 -4.64
CA PRO A 86 -13.92 1.38 -4.20
C PRO A 86 -13.72 2.59 -5.14
N GLU A 87 -13.40 3.73 -4.57
CA GLU A 87 -13.01 4.94 -5.27
C GLU A 87 -11.70 5.48 -4.70
N GLN A 88 -10.63 5.50 -5.50
CA GLN A 88 -9.35 6.04 -5.07
C GLN A 88 -9.32 7.55 -5.28
N ARG A 89 -8.85 8.29 -4.26
CA ARG A 89 -8.79 9.75 -4.28
C ARG A 89 -7.44 10.24 -3.82
N ILE A 90 -7.05 11.37 -4.37
CA ILE A 90 -5.81 12.05 -4.02
C ILE A 90 -5.92 12.78 -2.67
N TRP A 91 -4.89 12.64 -1.84
CA TRP A 91 -4.72 13.43 -0.62
C TRP A 91 -3.62 14.47 -0.84
N TRP A 92 -4.03 15.65 -1.30
CA TRP A 92 -3.13 16.73 -1.68
C TRP A 92 -2.16 17.14 -0.57
N LEU A 93 -2.62 17.20 0.68
CA LEU A 93 -1.76 17.57 1.82
C LEU A 93 -0.59 16.60 1.98
N GLY A 94 -0.83 15.29 1.84
CA GLY A 94 0.23 14.30 1.95
C GLY A 94 1.26 14.40 0.82
N ILE A 95 0.82 14.71 -0.40
CA ILE A 95 1.71 14.97 -1.54
C ILE A 95 2.54 16.23 -1.31
N LEU A 96 1.91 17.33 -0.89
CA LEU A 96 2.61 18.59 -0.61
C LEU A 96 3.61 18.43 0.53
N LEU A 97 3.27 17.69 1.58
CA LEU A 97 4.19 17.34 2.66
C LEU A 97 5.36 16.50 2.15
N GLY A 98 5.11 15.49 1.30
CA GLY A 98 6.17 14.69 0.70
C GLY A 98 7.13 15.51 -0.17
N LEU A 99 6.59 16.45 -0.95
CA LEU A 99 7.40 17.40 -1.72
C LEU A 99 8.20 18.33 -0.79
N ALA A 100 7.57 18.93 0.22
CA ALA A 100 8.27 19.81 1.15
C ALA A 100 9.43 19.06 1.85
N VAL A 101 9.16 17.86 2.37
CA VAL A 101 10.16 17.05 3.08
C VAL A 101 11.30 16.62 2.15
N ILE A 102 11.04 16.26 0.89
CA ILE A 102 12.12 15.87 -0.02
C ILE A 102 13.05 17.04 -0.33
N PHE A 103 12.51 18.26 -0.49
CA PHE A 103 13.31 19.48 -0.68
C PHE A 103 14.13 19.82 0.58
N PHE A 104 13.51 19.82 1.76
CA PHE A 104 14.22 20.14 3.00
C PHE A 104 15.24 19.07 3.41
N SER A 105 15.01 17.81 3.08
CA SER A 105 15.92 16.70 3.39
C SER A 105 16.97 16.45 2.30
N ASN A 106 16.98 17.26 1.23
CA ASN A 106 17.84 17.08 0.07
C ASN A 106 17.82 15.64 -0.48
N GLY A 107 16.61 15.08 -0.65
CA GLY A 107 16.44 13.74 -1.20
C GLY A 107 16.48 12.58 -0.19
N ARG A 108 16.88 12.81 1.07
CA ARG A 108 17.13 11.73 2.04
C ARG A 108 15.86 11.08 2.59
N ILE A 109 14.79 11.86 2.75
CA ILE A 109 13.53 11.38 3.34
C ILE A 109 12.44 11.49 2.28
N MET A 110 11.97 10.34 1.82
CA MET A 110 10.88 10.22 0.84
C MET A 110 9.60 9.82 1.57
N ILE A 111 8.55 10.65 1.51
CA ILE A 111 7.23 10.34 2.07
C ILE A 111 6.28 9.99 0.93
N PHE A 112 5.69 8.79 1.00
CA PHE A 112 4.74 8.29 0.01
C PHE A 112 3.34 8.13 0.59
N ALA A 113 2.77 9.24 1.07
CA ALA A 113 1.43 9.31 1.63
C ALA A 113 0.60 10.27 0.78
N GLY A 114 -0.21 9.76 -0.16
CA GLY A 114 -0.83 10.63 -1.18
C GLY A 114 -2.15 10.14 -1.73
N THR A 115 -2.61 8.96 -1.34
CA THR A 115 -3.89 8.39 -1.79
C THR A 115 -4.70 7.89 -0.60
N TYR A 116 -6.02 7.94 -0.76
CA TYR A 116 -6.94 7.29 0.17
C TYR A 116 -8.10 6.64 -0.57
N LEU A 117 -8.54 5.49 -0.06
CA LEU A 117 -9.63 4.69 -0.63
C LEU A 117 -11.02 5.11 -0.08
N MET A 118 -11.90 5.70 -0.87
CA MET A 118 -13.32 5.81 -0.48
C MET A 118 -14.08 4.52 -0.82
N ILE A 119 -14.94 4.05 0.09
CA ILE A 119 -15.78 2.88 -0.16
C ILE A 119 -17.25 3.31 -0.19
N HIS A 120 -17.91 3.01 -1.30
CA HIS A 120 -19.35 3.20 -1.46
C HIS A 120 -20.08 1.86 -1.43
N MET A 121 -21.25 1.83 -0.80
CA MET A 121 -22.08 0.63 -0.78
C MET A 121 -22.81 0.44 -2.11
N MET A 122 -22.74 -0.75 -2.68
CA MET A 122 -23.54 -1.13 -3.85
C MET A 122 -24.91 -1.64 -3.38
N THR A 123 -25.87 -0.72 -3.21
CA THR A 123 -27.21 -1.00 -2.63
C THR A 123 -27.93 -2.16 -3.32
N LYS A 124 -27.93 -2.21 -4.66
CA LYS A 124 -28.55 -3.31 -5.44
C LYS A 124 -27.93 -4.68 -5.17
N GLN A 125 -26.64 -4.74 -4.82
CA GLN A 125 -25.89 -6.01 -4.65
C GLN A 125 -25.87 -6.53 -3.21
N ARG A 126 -26.57 -5.85 -2.29
CA ARG A 126 -26.64 -6.21 -0.88
C ARG A 126 -28.08 -6.30 -0.34
N LEU A 127 -29.07 -6.43 -1.23
CA LEU A 127 -30.44 -6.74 -0.85
C LEU A 127 -30.47 -8.06 -0.05
N GLY A 128 -31.08 -8.03 1.13
CA GLY A 128 -31.16 -9.18 2.04
C GLY A 128 -29.93 -9.44 2.92
N LYS A 129 -28.86 -8.62 2.86
CA LYS A 129 -27.71 -8.76 3.79
C LYS A 129 -27.94 -8.02 5.11
N TYR A 130 -27.56 -8.67 6.21
CA TYR A 130 -27.66 -8.11 7.56
C TYR A 130 -26.78 -6.85 7.70
N ARG A 131 -27.41 -5.75 8.15
CA ARG A 131 -26.91 -4.36 8.30
C ARG A 131 -26.75 -3.55 7.01
N TYR A 132 -27.38 -2.37 7.00
CA TYR A 132 -27.22 -1.32 6.00
C TYR A 132 -25.93 -0.54 6.28
N GLY A 133 -25.13 -0.28 5.23
CA GLY A 133 -23.89 0.50 5.31
C GLY A 133 -22.58 -0.31 5.26
N PRO A 134 -21.46 0.38 5.01
CA PRO A 134 -20.13 -0.23 5.05
C PRO A 134 -19.71 -0.55 6.48
N SER A 135 -19.36 -1.81 6.73
CA SER A 135 -18.79 -2.21 8.01
C SER A 135 -17.34 -1.70 8.12
N MET A 136 -17.00 -1.04 9.22
CA MET A 136 -15.62 -0.60 9.50
C MET A 136 -14.62 -1.76 9.47
N LYS A 137 -15.04 -2.96 9.90
CA LYS A 137 -14.21 -4.18 9.79
C LYS A 137 -13.89 -4.52 8.34
N SER A 138 -14.88 -4.43 7.45
CA SER A 138 -14.65 -4.65 6.02
C SER A 138 -13.76 -3.57 5.44
N PHE A 139 -13.91 -2.33 5.88
CA PHE A 139 -13.09 -1.21 5.40
C PHE A 139 -11.63 -1.39 5.79
N GLY A 140 -11.36 -1.73 7.06
CA GLY A 140 -10.00 -2.05 7.53
C GLY A 140 -9.38 -3.24 6.80
N TYR A 141 -10.16 -4.29 6.53
CA TYR A 141 -9.68 -5.45 5.76
C TYR A 141 -9.27 -5.07 4.33
N VAL A 142 -10.08 -4.27 3.63
CA VAL A 142 -9.74 -3.79 2.28
C VAL A 142 -8.51 -2.88 2.33
N ALA A 143 -8.46 -1.95 3.30
CA ALA A 143 -7.35 -1.02 3.47
C ALA A 143 -6.02 -1.78 3.68
N MET A 144 -6.02 -2.83 4.52
CA MET A 144 -4.86 -3.70 4.78
C MET A 144 -4.32 -4.40 3.54
N LEU A 145 -5.19 -4.81 2.61
CA LEU A 145 -4.78 -5.60 1.45
C LEU A 145 -3.93 -4.81 0.43
N GLY A 146 -3.99 -3.48 0.45
CA GLY A 146 -3.10 -2.64 -0.37
C GLY A 146 -1.64 -2.75 0.06
N PRO A 147 -1.30 -2.40 1.33
CA PRO A 147 0.04 -2.60 1.87
C PRO A 147 0.53 -4.05 1.78
N VAL A 148 -0.34 -5.05 2.00
CA VAL A 148 0.01 -6.47 1.80
C VAL A 148 0.42 -6.74 0.35
N ALA A 149 -0.32 -6.22 -0.64
CA ALA A 149 0.01 -6.40 -2.05
C ALA A 149 1.42 -5.88 -2.37
N ASN A 150 1.76 -4.70 -1.87
CA ASN A 150 3.08 -4.11 -2.06
C ASN A 150 4.18 -4.92 -1.37
N LEU A 151 3.94 -5.42 -0.15
CA LEU A 151 4.88 -6.27 0.56
C LEU A 151 5.14 -7.59 -0.17
N LEU A 152 4.09 -8.26 -0.65
CA LEU A 152 4.23 -9.49 -1.44
C LEU A 152 4.93 -9.22 -2.78
N PHE A 153 4.59 -8.12 -3.43
CA PHE A 153 5.22 -7.73 -4.69
C PHE A 153 6.71 -7.40 -4.50
N ALA A 154 7.08 -6.72 -3.42
CA ALA A 154 8.48 -6.50 -3.04
C ALA A 154 9.23 -7.83 -2.82
N GLY A 155 8.58 -8.81 -2.17
CA GLY A 155 9.12 -10.16 -2.01
C GLY A 155 9.40 -10.84 -3.35
N ILE A 156 8.43 -10.82 -4.28
CA ILE A 156 8.58 -11.38 -5.63
C ILE A 156 9.71 -10.69 -6.40
N LEU A 157 9.75 -9.35 -6.38
CA LEU A 157 10.80 -8.58 -7.05
C LEU A 157 12.19 -8.90 -6.51
N LYS A 158 12.34 -9.07 -5.20
CA LYS A 158 13.62 -9.46 -4.60
C LYS A 158 14.03 -10.88 -4.98
N ALA A 159 13.09 -11.83 -5.01
CA ALA A 159 13.36 -13.19 -5.48
C ALA A 159 13.92 -13.19 -6.91
N ILE A 160 13.33 -12.36 -7.79
CA ILE A 160 13.81 -12.17 -9.15
C ILE A 160 15.19 -11.51 -9.13
N ASN A 161 15.39 -10.49 -8.30
CA ASN A 161 16.65 -9.76 -8.24
C ASN A 161 17.82 -10.59 -7.69
N MET A 162 17.59 -11.61 -6.87
CA MET A 162 18.65 -12.51 -6.41
C MET A 162 19.37 -13.22 -7.56
N ASN A 163 18.71 -13.40 -8.71
CA ASN A 163 19.30 -14.04 -9.89
C ASN A 163 19.93 -13.02 -10.87
N ILE A 164 19.44 -11.77 -10.88
CA ILE A 164 19.82 -10.75 -11.88
C ILE A 164 20.83 -9.76 -11.30
N GLY A 165 20.68 -9.33 -10.05
CA GLY A 165 21.55 -8.35 -9.40
C GLY A 165 21.42 -6.92 -9.96
N SER A 166 20.23 -6.51 -10.42
CA SER A 166 19.99 -5.18 -10.99
C SER A 166 19.70 -4.14 -9.90
N PRO A 167 20.46 -3.02 -9.84
CA PRO A 167 20.17 -1.92 -8.90
C PRO A 167 18.77 -1.32 -9.06
N THR A 168 18.23 -1.35 -10.27
CA THR A 168 16.86 -0.90 -10.57
C THR A 168 15.82 -1.74 -9.84
N LEU A 169 16.01 -3.05 -9.77
CA LEU A 169 15.08 -3.93 -9.06
C LEU A 169 15.16 -3.74 -7.55
N ASP A 170 16.35 -3.50 -7.00
CA ASP A 170 16.47 -3.16 -5.56
C ASP A 170 15.78 -1.82 -5.24
N ALA A 171 15.92 -0.82 -6.12
CA ALA A 171 15.18 0.44 -5.97
C ALA A 171 13.66 0.21 -6.04
N PHE A 172 13.20 -0.70 -6.91
CA PHE A 172 11.79 -1.05 -7.04
C PHE A 172 11.25 -1.80 -5.82
N VAL A 173 12.05 -2.69 -5.24
CA VAL A 173 11.76 -3.36 -3.95
C VAL A 173 11.61 -2.31 -2.85
N GLY A 174 12.59 -1.39 -2.73
CA GLY A 174 12.57 -0.31 -1.75
C GLY A 174 11.32 0.57 -1.86
N LEU A 175 10.93 0.94 -3.08
CA LEU A 175 9.71 1.72 -3.33
C LEU A 175 8.44 1.02 -2.81
N ASN A 176 8.28 -0.28 -3.11
CA ASN A 176 7.11 -1.03 -2.67
C ASN A 176 7.06 -1.18 -1.15
N LEU A 177 8.21 -1.42 -0.50
CA LEU A 177 8.31 -1.47 0.95
C LEU A 177 7.97 -0.13 1.60
N LEU A 178 8.48 0.98 1.07
CA LEU A 178 8.16 2.32 1.55
C LEU A 178 6.68 2.64 1.38
N LEU A 179 6.09 2.33 0.22
CA LEU A 179 4.65 2.50 -0.01
C LEU A 179 3.82 1.68 0.97
N ALA A 180 4.22 0.44 1.25
CA ALA A 180 3.54 -0.38 2.24
C ALA A 180 3.65 0.25 3.64
N LEU A 181 4.84 0.68 4.05
CA LEU A 181 5.08 1.31 5.36
C LEU A 181 4.24 2.59 5.54
N TYR A 182 4.33 3.55 4.62
CA TYR A 182 3.59 4.82 4.76
C TYR A 182 2.07 4.64 4.77
N ASN A 183 1.54 3.67 4.01
CA ASN A 183 0.11 3.40 4.02
C ASN A 183 -0.37 2.67 5.28
N THR A 184 0.52 2.13 6.13
CA THR A 184 0.17 1.53 7.43
C THR A 184 0.16 2.49 8.61
N ILE A 185 0.64 3.73 8.42
CA ILE A 185 0.64 4.76 9.46
C ILE A 185 -0.82 5.07 9.86
N PRO A 186 -1.15 5.16 11.16
CA PRO A 186 -2.52 5.35 11.63
C PRO A 186 -2.94 6.83 11.56
N PHE A 187 -2.71 7.48 10.42
CA PHE A 187 -3.01 8.89 10.20
C PHE A 187 -4.16 9.06 9.19
N PRO A 188 -5.31 9.66 9.56
CA PRO A 188 -6.39 9.92 8.61
C PRO A 188 -5.92 10.86 7.48
N PRO A 189 -6.19 10.59 6.18
CA PRO A 189 -7.10 9.60 5.61
C PRO A 189 -6.44 8.28 5.14
N LEU A 190 -5.18 8.01 5.51
CA LEU A 190 -4.42 6.84 5.04
C LEU A 190 -5.04 5.51 5.49
N ASP A 191 -4.64 4.43 4.81
CA ASP A 191 -5.19 3.10 5.00
C ASP A 191 -4.97 2.54 6.42
N GLY A 192 -3.86 2.88 7.07
CA GLY A 192 -3.55 2.49 8.45
C GLY A 192 -4.59 2.97 9.45
N SER A 193 -5.15 4.18 9.25
CA SER A 193 -6.21 4.69 10.12
C SER A 193 -7.47 3.80 10.06
N ARG A 194 -7.83 3.31 8.88
CA ARG A 194 -9.02 2.45 8.68
C ARG A 194 -8.80 1.05 9.18
N LEU A 195 -7.57 0.56 9.07
CA LEU A 195 -7.20 -0.71 9.68
C LEU A 195 -7.36 -0.64 11.21
N MET A 196 -6.86 0.43 11.83
CA MET A 196 -7.00 0.67 13.27
C MET A 196 -8.46 0.77 13.71
N PHE A 197 -9.28 1.55 12.99
CA PHE A 197 -10.72 1.66 13.29
C PHE A 197 -11.52 0.40 12.96
N GLY A 198 -11.04 -0.44 12.03
CA GLY A 198 -11.65 -1.73 11.73
C GLY A 198 -11.40 -2.76 12.83
N SER A 199 -10.16 -2.88 13.29
CA SER A 199 -9.77 -3.73 14.40
C SER A 199 -8.45 -3.25 15.00
N ARG A 200 -8.49 -2.75 16.25
CA ARG A 200 -7.29 -2.31 16.99
C ARG A 200 -6.26 -3.44 17.10
N LEU A 201 -6.73 -4.61 17.52
CA LEU A 201 -5.89 -5.81 17.61
C LEU A 201 -5.30 -6.22 16.25
N GLY A 202 -6.13 -6.20 15.20
CA GLY A 202 -5.68 -6.52 13.84
C GLY A 202 -4.63 -5.54 13.31
N TYR A 203 -4.73 -4.27 13.69
CA TYR A 203 -3.74 -3.25 13.36
C TYR A 203 -2.38 -3.53 14.00
N PHE A 204 -2.33 -3.82 15.30
CA PHE A 204 -1.06 -4.11 15.99
C PHE A 204 -0.41 -5.40 15.50
N PHE A 205 -1.21 -6.42 15.19
CA PHE A 205 -0.73 -7.62 14.51
C PHE A 205 -0.08 -7.27 13.17
N PHE A 206 -0.75 -6.46 12.35
CA PHE A 206 -0.29 -6.13 11.01
C PHE A 206 0.95 -5.25 11.00
N ILE A 207 1.01 -4.21 11.84
CA ILE A 207 2.20 -3.35 11.92
C ILE A 207 3.40 -4.10 12.49
N GLY A 208 3.18 -4.97 13.50
CA GLY A 208 4.22 -5.86 14.02
C GLY A 208 4.76 -6.76 12.91
N GLY A 209 3.88 -7.42 12.16
CA GLY A 209 4.29 -8.24 11.03
C GLY A 209 5.00 -7.47 9.93
N MET A 210 4.53 -6.27 9.58
CA MET A 210 5.13 -5.40 8.58
C MET A 210 6.56 -4.97 8.99
N LEU A 211 6.74 -4.50 10.23
CA LEU A 211 8.03 -4.09 10.76
C LEU A 211 8.98 -5.28 10.89
N GLY A 212 8.49 -6.43 11.37
CA GLY A 212 9.26 -7.67 11.40
C GLY A 212 9.75 -8.05 10.01
N PHE A 213 8.85 -8.04 9.01
CA PHE A 213 9.22 -8.31 7.62
C PHE A 213 10.30 -7.34 7.14
N LEU A 214 10.14 -6.03 7.35
CA LEU A 214 11.15 -5.04 6.96
C LEU A 214 12.52 -5.30 7.57
N VAL A 215 12.57 -5.60 8.88
CA VAL A 215 13.83 -5.89 9.58
C VAL A 215 14.47 -7.18 9.06
N PHE A 216 13.70 -8.28 8.99
CA PHE A 216 14.24 -9.57 8.53
C PHE A 216 14.67 -9.54 7.05
N PHE A 217 13.92 -8.80 6.23
CA PHE A 217 14.12 -8.74 4.79
C PHE A 217 15.26 -7.78 4.40
N TYR A 218 15.38 -6.63 5.06
CA TYR A 218 16.37 -5.61 4.71
C TYR A 218 17.66 -5.73 5.52
N VAL A 219 17.59 -6.03 6.82
CA VAL A 219 18.76 -6.06 7.71
C VAL A 219 19.44 -7.42 7.70
N LEU A 220 18.64 -8.50 7.78
CA LEU A 220 19.16 -9.86 7.95
C LEU A 220 19.24 -10.65 6.64
N ALA A 221 18.74 -10.07 5.53
CA ALA A 221 18.77 -10.65 4.18
C ALA A 221 18.34 -12.14 4.12
N LEU A 222 17.36 -12.50 4.93
CA LEU A 222 16.89 -13.89 5.06
C LEU A 222 16.05 -14.30 3.84
N SER A 223 15.83 -15.60 3.67
CA SER A 223 14.93 -16.10 2.63
C SER A 223 13.51 -15.58 2.85
N ILE A 224 12.78 -15.35 1.75
CA ILE A 224 11.42 -14.76 1.80
C ILE A 224 10.47 -15.56 2.67
N LEU A 225 10.52 -16.90 2.56
CA LEU A 225 9.67 -17.79 3.35
C LEU A 225 9.95 -17.61 4.85
N LEU A 226 11.22 -17.53 5.23
CA LEU A 226 11.62 -17.36 6.62
C LEU A 226 11.27 -15.95 7.14
N CYS A 227 11.40 -14.91 6.30
CA CYS A 227 10.94 -13.56 6.61
C CYS A 227 9.42 -13.53 6.90
N LEU A 228 8.61 -14.22 6.09
CA LEU A 228 7.16 -14.29 6.29
C LEU A 228 6.78 -15.02 7.57
N ILE A 229 7.45 -16.14 7.88
CA ILE A 229 7.22 -16.91 9.11
C ILE A 229 7.60 -16.06 10.34
N LEU A 230 8.80 -15.47 10.35
CA LEU A 230 9.24 -14.64 11.47
C LEU A 230 8.41 -13.37 11.62
N ALA A 231 8.01 -12.73 10.51
CA ALA A 231 7.08 -11.61 10.51
C ALA A 231 5.73 -11.99 11.13
N PHE A 232 5.20 -13.16 10.80
CA PHE A 232 3.96 -13.65 11.37
C PHE A 232 4.07 -13.87 12.89
N ILE A 233 5.16 -14.48 13.36
CA ILE A 233 5.45 -14.67 14.78
C ILE A 233 5.55 -13.32 15.50
N LEU A 234 6.27 -12.36 14.92
CA LEU A 234 6.42 -11.02 15.49
C LEU A 234 5.09 -10.27 15.54
N GLY A 235 4.23 -10.45 14.54
CA GLY A 235 2.85 -9.98 14.54
C GLY A 235 2.04 -10.57 15.70
N ILE A 236 2.14 -11.88 15.98
CA ILE A 236 1.47 -12.52 17.13
C ILE A 236 1.98 -11.93 18.44
N ILE A 237 3.29 -11.71 18.58
CA ILE A 237 3.89 -11.12 19.78
C ILE A 237 3.32 -9.71 20.02
N PHE A 238 3.27 -8.86 18.99
CA PHE A 238 2.69 -7.51 19.10
C PHE A 238 1.21 -7.54 19.45
N TRP A 239 0.46 -8.47 18.84
CA TRP A 239 -0.95 -8.70 19.15
C TRP A 239 -1.15 -9.08 20.63
N LEU A 240 -0.35 -10.03 21.15
CA LEU A 240 -0.42 -10.49 22.53
C LEU A 240 -0.05 -9.38 23.53
N ILE A 241 1.04 -8.65 23.26
CA ILE A 241 1.48 -7.53 24.10
C ILE A 241 0.36 -6.49 24.19
N PHE A 242 -0.23 -6.11 23.06
CA PHE A 242 -1.30 -5.13 23.05
C PHE A 242 -2.57 -5.64 23.75
N TYR A 243 -2.92 -6.91 23.56
CA TYR A 243 -4.06 -7.53 24.23
C TYR A 243 -3.91 -7.50 25.76
N ILE A 244 -2.74 -7.89 26.27
CA ILE A 244 -2.44 -7.93 27.71
C ILE A 244 -2.38 -6.51 28.30
N ALA A 245 -1.72 -5.58 27.60
CA ALA A 245 -1.46 -4.24 28.13
C ALA A 245 -2.69 -3.31 28.09
N PHE A 246 -3.56 -3.44 27.09
CA PHE A 246 -4.64 -2.47 26.86
C PHE A 246 -6.02 -3.11 26.74
N GLU A 247 -6.19 -4.12 25.87
CA GLU A 247 -7.54 -4.61 25.53
C GLU A 247 -8.20 -5.37 26.69
N ARG A 248 -7.43 -6.02 27.58
CA ARG A 248 -7.98 -6.69 28.77
C ARG A 248 -8.69 -5.72 29.74
N PHE A 249 -8.33 -4.43 29.71
CA PHE A 249 -8.81 -3.43 30.67
C PHE A 249 -9.98 -2.58 30.13
N LEU A 250 -10.38 -2.77 28.86
CA LEU A 250 -11.48 -2.06 28.18
C LEU A 250 -12.72 -2.94 28.08
#